data_AF-A0A941LI27-F1
#
_entry.id   AF-A0A941LI27-F1
#
_cell.length_a   1.000
_cell.length_b   1.000
_cell.length_c   1.000
_cell.angle_alpha   90.00
_cell.angle_beta   90.00
_cell.angle_gamma   90.00
#
_symmetry.space_group_name_H-M   'P 1'
#
loop_
_entity.id
_entity.type
_entity.pdbx_description
1 polymer ?
#
loop_
_entity_poly.entity_id
_entity_poly.type
_entity_poly.pdbx_seq_one_letter_code
_entity_poly.pdbx_strand_id
1 'polypeptide(L)'
;MDISLAISILALLVSALSALYARWAASEAKHANRISSHSHKLAVLESARNFRAGFQVNGESLEAAYFYSLLDSASKASLYFTKPVTEHLSKYAEAAHNVLIARESVKLLQSVNSNAAPAKWEEIFQLVDACRAIEGSLLADLESQTRIVS
;
A
#
# COMPACT_ATOMS: atom_id res chain seq x y z
N MET A 1 33.65 34.54 42.79
CA MET A 1 33.55 33.41 41.87
C MET A 1 33.90 33.93 40.49
N ASP A 2 34.94 33.38 39.86
CA ASP A 2 35.40 33.89 38.58
C ASP A 2 34.34 33.69 37.51
N ILE A 3 34.12 34.71 36.69
CA ILE A 3 33.10 34.72 35.62
C ILE A 3 33.32 33.53 34.67
N SER A 4 34.58 33.12 34.45
CA SER A 4 34.92 31.94 33.65
C SER A 4 34.37 30.64 34.26
N LEU A 5 34.47 30.46 35.58
CA LEU A 5 33.94 29.29 36.29
C LEU A 5 32.41 29.21 36.16
N ALA A 6 31.73 30.35 36.31
CA ALA A 6 30.28 30.44 36.13
C ALA A 6 29.84 30.05 34.71
N ILE A 7 30.56 30.55 33.69
CA ILE A 7 30.30 30.23 32.29
C ILE A 7 30.54 28.73 32.00
N SER A 8 31.63 28.15 32.54
CA SER A 8 31.93 26.73 32.36
C SER A 8 30.86 25.81 32.97
N ILE A 9 30.35 26.14 34.16
CA ILE A 9 29.28 25.38 34.81
C ILE A 9 27.99 25.46 34.00
N LEU A 10 27.62 26.66 33.54
CA LEU A 10 26.44 26.85 32.68
C LEU A 10 26.56 26.11 31.36
N ALA A 11 27.72 26.16 30.71
CA ALA A 11 27.97 25.44 29.47
C ALA A 11 27.85 23.91 29.66
N LEU A 12 28.34 23.38 30.79
CA LEU A 12 28.21 21.97 31.14
C LEU A 12 26.74 21.58 31.35
N LEU A 13 25.97 22.40 32.06
CA LEU A 13 24.53 22.16 32.26
C LEU A 13 23.77 22.19 30.94
N VAL A 14 24.01 23.19 30.08
CA VAL A 14 23.38 23.29 28.76
C VAL A 14 23.75 22.11 27.87
N SER A 15 25.01 21.69 27.87
CA SER A 15 25.47 20.53 27.11
C SER A 15 24.82 19.23 27.60
N ALA A 16 24.76 19.00 28.92
CA ALA A 16 24.13 17.83 29.50
C ALA A 16 22.62 17.77 29.18
N LEU A 17 21.94 18.91 29.28
CA LEU A 17 20.52 19.01 28.94
C LEU A 17 20.28 18.76 27.45
N SER A 18 21.13 19.32 26.58
CA SER A 18 21.05 19.14 25.13
C SER A 18 21.28 17.67 24.74
N ALA A 19 22.24 16.99 25.37
CA ALA A 19 22.50 15.56 25.15
C ALA A 19 21.32 14.69 25.60
N LEU A 20 20.69 15.02 26.74
CA LEU A 20 19.50 14.31 27.23
C LEU A 20 18.32 14.47 26.27
N TYR A 21 18.05 15.70 25.82
CA TYR A 21 17.01 15.98 24.84
C TYR A 21 17.27 15.28 23.50
N ALA A 22 18.51 15.28 23.01
CA ALA A 22 18.87 14.59 21.77
C ALA A 22 18.60 13.09 21.86
N ARG A 23 18.92 12.45 22.99
CA ARG A 23 18.64 11.02 23.20
C ARG A 23 17.13 10.72 23.22
N TRP A 24 16.35 11.56 23.88
CA TRP A 24 14.90 11.40 23.91
C TRP A 24 14.26 11.64 22.54
N ALA A 25 14.66 12.71 21.85
CA ALA A 25 14.22 13.02 20.49
C ALA A 25 14.58 11.89 19.50
N ALA A 26 15.75 11.29 19.61
CA ALA A 26 16.14 10.15 18.78
C ALA A 26 15.25 8.91 19.03
N SER A 27 14.89 8.66 20.30
CA SER A 27 13.96 7.58 20.66
C SER A 27 12.57 7.83 20.09
N GLU A 28 12.06 9.05 20.24
CA GLU A 28 10.74 9.44 19.74
C GLU A 28 10.68 9.42 18.21
N ALA A 29 11.72 9.93 17.54
CA ALA A 29 11.81 9.87 16.08
C ALA A 29 11.80 8.42 15.56
N LYS A 30 12.47 7.49 16.27
CA LYS A 30 12.43 6.06 15.93
C LYS A 30 11.03 5.48 16.14
N HIS A 31 10.33 5.88 17.19
CA HIS A 31 8.95 5.45 17.45
C HIS A 31 7.99 5.99 16.39
N ALA A 32 8.05 7.29 16.10
CA ALA A 32 7.27 7.93 15.05
C ALA A 32 7.51 7.30 13.67
N ASN A 33 8.76 6.95 13.35
CA ASN A 33 9.08 6.27 12.09
C ASN A 33 8.45 4.86 12.03
N ARG A 34 8.43 4.12 13.14
CA ARG A 34 7.73 2.82 13.22
C ARG A 34 6.22 2.98 13.02
N ILE A 35 5.61 3.97 13.66
CA ILE A 35 4.17 4.26 13.49
C ILE A 35 3.87 4.62 12.04
N SER A 36 4.66 5.53 11.46
CA SER A 36 4.50 5.96 10.07
C SER A 36 4.62 4.79 9.10
N SER A 37 5.67 3.96 9.24
CA SER A 37 5.84 2.74 8.44
C SER A 37 4.66 1.79 8.57
N HIS A 38 4.15 1.57 9.79
CA HIS A 38 3.00 0.71 10.02
C HIS A 38 1.72 1.28 9.38
N SER A 39 1.49 2.58 9.51
CA SER A 39 0.36 3.28 8.87
C SER A 39 0.39 3.13 7.35
N HIS A 40 1.57 3.23 6.72
CA HIS A 40 1.70 3.02 5.28
C HIS A 40 1.41 1.56 4.88
N LYS A 41 1.88 0.59 5.67
CA LYS A 41 1.55 -0.82 5.41
C LYS A 41 0.04 -1.09 5.50
N LEU A 42 -0.63 -0.49 6.49
CA LEU A 42 -2.09 -0.58 6.62
C LEU A 42 -2.81 0.05 5.42
N ALA A 43 -2.37 1.21 4.95
CA ALA A 43 -2.96 1.87 3.78
C ALA A 43 -2.87 0.99 2.52
N VAL A 44 -1.76 0.26 2.32
CA VAL A 44 -1.61 -0.68 1.19
C VAL A 44 -2.54 -1.90 1.33
N LEU A 45 -2.68 -2.43 2.55
CA LEU A 45 -3.64 -3.51 2.80
C LEU A 45 -5.09 -3.05 2.57
N GLU A 46 -5.42 -1.84 3.01
CA GLU A 46 -6.74 -1.24 2.86
C GLU A 46 -7.06 -0.98 1.39
N SER A 47 -6.12 -0.47 0.59
CA SER A 47 -6.34 -0.27 -0.85
C SER A 47 -6.57 -1.59 -1.59
N ALA A 48 -5.83 -2.66 -1.24
CA ALA A 48 -6.07 -4.00 -1.77
C ALA A 48 -7.46 -4.54 -1.39
N ARG A 49 -7.88 -4.37 -0.13
CA ARG A 49 -9.22 -4.77 0.33
C ARG A 49 -10.33 -3.95 -0.30
N ASN A 50 -10.15 -2.65 -0.45
CA ASN A 50 -11.12 -1.76 -1.09
C ASN A 50 -11.27 -2.08 -2.58
N PHE A 51 -10.16 -2.39 -3.26
CA PHE A 51 -10.20 -2.87 -4.64
C PHE A 51 -10.98 -4.20 -4.75
N ARG A 52 -10.68 -5.18 -3.89
CA ARG A 52 -11.47 -6.43 -3.78
C ARG A 52 -12.96 -6.14 -3.56
N ALA A 53 -13.29 -5.31 -2.59
CA ALA A 53 -14.68 -5.00 -2.24
C ALA A 53 -15.40 -4.32 -3.41
N GLY A 54 -14.75 -3.36 -4.08
CA GLY A 54 -15.26 -2.76 -5.30
C GLY A 54 -15.47 -3.79 -6.41
N PHE A 55 -14.55 -4.75 -6.54
CA PHE A 55 -14.65 -5.83 -7.52
C PHE A 55 -15.81 -6.79 -7.24
N GLN A 56 -16.07 -7.09 -5.98
CA GLN A 56 -17.15 -7.98 -5.55
C GLN A 56 -18.53 -7.33 -5.60
N VAL A 57 -18.63 -6.08 -5.11
CA VAL A 57 -19.91 -5.38 -4.98
C VAL A 57 -20.35 -4.77 -6.30
N ASN A 58 -19.44 -4.09 -7.01
CA ASN A 58 -19.85 -3.29 -8.14
C ASN A 58 -19.94 -4.08 -9.44
N GLY A 59 -19.53 -5.35 -9.48
CA GLY A 59 -19.75 -6.27 -10.60
C GLY A 59 -19.20 -5.75 -11.92
N GLU A 60 -19.91 -4.81 -12.56
CA GLU A 60 -19.69 -4.12 -13.85
C GLU A 60 -19.19 -2.66 -13.76
N SER A 61 -19.32 -1.99 -12.61
CA SER A 61 -18.92 -0.58 -12.40
C SER A 61 -17.75 -0.47 -11.43
N LEU A 62 -16.60 -1.00 -11.85
CA LEU A 62 -15.37 -0.73 -11.12
C LEU A 62 -14.95 0.72 -11.39
N GLU A 63 -15.09 1.57 -10.39
CA GLU A 63 -14.64 2.95 -10.49
C GLU A 63 -13.13 2.97 -10.61
N ALA A 64 -12.61 3.66 -11.63
CA ALA A 64 -11.17 3.73 -11.91
C ALA A 64 -10.36 4.23 -10.69
N ALA A 65 -11.00 5.02 -9.82
CA ALA A 65 -10.45 5.48 -8.54
C ALA A 65 -9.89 4.34 -7.67
N TYR A 66 -10.58 3.19 -7.58
CA TYR A 66 -10.11 2.05 -6.79
C TYR A 66 -8.84 1.43 -7.39
N PHE A 67 -8.76 1.34 -8.72
CA PHE A 67 -7.58 0.84 -9.41
C PHE A 67 -6.38 1.78 -9.24
N TYR A 68 -6.56 3.09 -9.43
CA TYR A 68 -5.48 4.05 -9.26
C TYR A 68 -4.97 4.12 -7.82
N SER A 69 -5.86 3.95 -6.82
CA SER A 69 -5.47 3.82 -5.41
C SER A 69 -4.58 2.60 -5.16
N LEU A 70 -4.93 1.44 -5.76
CA LEU A 70 -4.11 0.23 -5.69
C LEU A 70 -2.77 0.41 -6.39
N LEU A 71 -2.75 1.01 -7.58
CA LEU A 71 -1.53 1.25 -8.36
C LEU A 71 -0.56 2.19 -7.65
N ASP A 72 -1.06 3.29 -7.08
CA ASP A 72 -0.25 4.22 -6.30
C ASP A 72 0.32 3.52 -5.05
N SER A 73 -0.50 2.72 -4.37
CA SER A 73 -0.08 1.91 -3.22
C SER A 73 1.01 0.89 -3.59
N ALA A 74 0.87 0.22 -4.74
CA ALA A 74 1.83 -0.75 -5.24
C ALA A 74 3.18 -0.10 -5.57
N SER A 75 3.18 1.09 -6.16
CA SER A 75 4.41 1.82 -6.50
C SER A 75 5.24 2.18 -5.25
N LYS A 76 4.56 2.48 -4.14
CA LYS A 76 5.17 2.87 -2.86
C LYS A 76 5.46 1.68 -1.95
N ALA A 77 4.92 0.49 -2.24
CA ALA A 77 5.05 -0.68 -1.38
C ALA A 77 6.52 -1.13 -1.19
N SER A 78 7.39 -0.89 -2.17
CA SER A 78 8.82 -1.22 -2.12
C SER A 78 9.58 -0.56 -0.96
N LEU A 79 9.05 0.54 -0.43
CA LEU A 79 9.63 1.27 0.71
C LEU A 79 9.30 0.62 2.06
N TYR A 80 8.20 -0.14 2.13
CA TYR A 80 7.63 -0.58 3.40
C TYR A 80 7.54 -2.11 3.53
N PHE A 81 7.52 -2.85 2.42
CA PHE A 81 7.37 -4.30 2.38
C PHE A 81 8.62 -4.99 1.84
N THR A 82 8.71 -6.29 2.13
CA THR A 82 9.78 -7.14 1.56
C THR A 82 9.59 -7.35 0.05
N LYS A 83 10.69 -7.56 -0.68
CA LYS A 83 10.69 -7.88 -2.12
C LYS A 83 9.62 -8.89 -2.59
N PRO A 84 9.44 -10.08 -1.96
CA PRO A 84 8.44 -11.04 -2.41
C PRO A 84 7.02 -10.47 -2.37
N VAL A 85 6.64 -9.73 -1.32
CA VAL A 85 5.31 -9.11 -1.20
C VAL A 85 5.12 -8.01 -2.23
N THR A 86 6.16 -7.22 -2.49
CA THR A 86 6.10 -6.14 -3.48
C THR A 86 5.96 -6.68 -4.90
N GLU A 87 6.63 -7.79 -5.22
CA GLU A 87 6.47 -8.49 -6.49
C GLU A 87 5.07 -9.11 -6.60
N HIS A 88 4.56 -9.70 -5.52
CA HIS A 88 3.22 -10.27 -5.47
C HIS A 88 2.14 -9.19 -5.69
N LEU A 89 2.30 -8.03 -5.05
CA LEU A 89 1.42 -6.87 -5.20
C LEU A 89 1.48 -6.27 -6.61
N SER A 90 2.66 -6.20 -7.22
CA SER A 90 2.84 -5.76 -8.61
C SER A 90 2.11 -6.69 -9.58
N LYS A 91 2.25 -8.01 -9.41
CA LYS A 91 1.55 -9.01 -10.24
C LYS A 91 0.03 -8.89 -10.09
N TYR A 92 -0.44 -8.64 -8.87
CA TYR A 92 -1.86 -8.40 -8.61
C TYR A 92 -2.36 -7.12 -9.30
N ALA A 93 -1.61 -6.01 -9.21
CA ALA A 93 -1.95 -4.76 -9.87
C ALA A 93 -1.98 -4.91 -11.41
N GLU A 94 -1.04 -5.68 -11.98
CA GLU A 94 -1.02 -6.00 -13.41
C GLU A 94 -2.21 -6.86 -13.83
N ALA A 95 -2.54 -7.91 -13.07
CA ALA A 95 -3.72 -8.73 -13.31
C ALA A 95 -5.02 -7.91 -13.23
N ALA A 96 -5.13 -7.04 -12.22
CA ALA A 96 -6.23 -6.10 -12.07
C ALA A 96 -6.35 -5.14 -13.26
N HIS A 97 -5.22 -4.67 -13.79
CA HIS A 97 -5.18 -3.80 -14.96
C HIS A 97 -5.70 -4.51 -16.21
N ASN A 98 -5.24 -5.73 -16.46
CA ASN A 98 -5.66 -6.54 -17.61
C ASN A 98 -7.16 -6.82 -17.60
N VAL A 99 -7.72 -7.10 -16.43
CA VAL A 99 -9.18 -7.27 -16.25
C VAL A 99 -9.93 -5.97 -16.58
N LEU A 100 -9.41 -4.81 -16.19
CA LEU A 100 -10.03 -3.52 -16.43
C LEU A 100 -10.02 -3.15 -17.93
N ILE A 101 -8.88 -3.34 -18.61
CA ILE A 101 -8.77 -3.14 -20.07
C ILE A 101 -9.73 -4.08 -20.81
N ALA A 102 -9.75 -5.37 -20.46
CA ALA A 102 -10.59 -6.36 -21.12
C ALA A 102 -12.08 -5.97 -21.01
N ARG A 103 -12.50 -5.50 -19.84
CA ARG A 103 -13.87 -5.01 -19.59
C ARG A 103 -14.21 -3.75 -20.37
N GLU A 104 -13.32 -2.77 -20.41
CA GLU A 104 -13.53 -1.55 -21.19
C GLU A 104 -13.66 -1.87 -22.69
N SER A 105 -12.86 -2.82 -23.18
CA SER A 105 -12.96 -3.32 -24.56
C SER A 105 -14.32 -3.97 -24.86
N VAL A 106 -14.95 -4.64 -23.88
CA VAL A 106 -16.28 -5.22 -24.03
C VAL A 106 -17.37 -4.16 -24.02
N LYS A 107 -17.28 -3.14 -23.15
CA LYS A 107 -18.21 -1.99 -23.17
C LYS A 107 -18.19 -1.27 -24.53
N LEU A 108 -17.00 -1.08 -25.10
CA LEU A 108 -16.83 -0.49 -26.44
C LEU A 108 -17.39 -1.40 -27.54
N LEU A 109 -17.28 -2.72 -27.40
CA LEU A 109 -17.85 -3.64 -28.39
C LEU A 109 -19.36 -3.75 -28.28
N GLN A 110 -19.93 -3.66 -27.08
CA GLN A 110 -21.38 -3.63 -26.88
C GLN A 110 -22.02 -2.38 -27.50
N SER A 111 -21.33 -1.25 -27.51
CA SER A 111 -21.83 -0.03 -28.18
C SER A 111 -21.76 -0.12 -29.71
N VAL A 112 -20.92 -1.00 -30.27
CA VAL A 112 -20.72 -1.17 -31.72
C VAL A 112 -21.48 -2.36 -32.29
N ASN A 113 -21.57 -3.49 -31.56
CA ASN A 113 -22.22 -4.72 -31.99
C ASN A 113 -22.62 -5.60 -30.79
N SER A 114 -23.92 -5.66 -30.49
CA SER A 114 -24.48 -6.40 -29.34
C SER A 114 -24.23 -7.92 -29.38
N ASN A 115 -23.96 -8.50 -30.55
CA ASN A 115 -23.78 -9.94 -30.72
C ASN A 115 -22.34 -10.44 -30.52
N ALA A 116 -21.34 -9.55 -30.43
CA ALA A 116 -19.93 -9.91 -30.23
C ALA A 116 -19.52 -10.06 -28.74
N ALA A 117 -20.41 -9.66 -27.82
CA ALA A 117 -20.15 -9.68 -26.38
C ALA A 117 -19.89 -11.07 -25.75
N PRO A 118 -20.62 -12.16 -26.07
CA PRO A 118 -20.55 -13.40 -25.28
C PRO A 118 -19.19 -14.10 -25.32
N ALA A 119 -18.46 -14.06 -26.45
CA ALA A 119 -17.16 -14.74 -26.56
C ALA A 119 -16.05 -14.06 -25.73
N LYS A 120 -16.12 -12.74 -25.54
CA LYS A 120 -15.15 -12.00 -24.71
C LYS A 120 -15.43 -12.06 -23.22
N TRP A 121 -16.67 -12.39 -22.81
CA TRP A 121 -16.99 -12.57 -21.39
C TRP A 121 -16.25 -13.77 -20.79
N GLU A 122 -16.06 -14.84 -21.56
CA GLU A 122 -15.30 -16.02 -21.11
C GLU A 122 -13.83 -15.67 -20.81
N GLU A 123 -13.18 -14.88 -21.67
CA GLU A 123 -11.82 -14.38 -21.46
C GLU A 123 -11.72 -13.49 -20.22
N ILE A 124 -12.73 -12.64 -19.99
CA ILE A 124 -12.82 -11.82 -18.77
C ILE A 124 -12.96 -12.70 -17.53
N PHE A 125 -13.78 -13.75 -17.54
CA PHE A 125 -13.95 -14.63 -16.39
C PHE A 125 -12.64 -15.36 -16.04
N GLN A 126 -11.89 -15.84 -17.04
CA GLN A 126 -10.57 -16.45 -16.81
C GLN A 126 -9.58 -15.47 -16.19
N LEU A 127 -9.55 -14.22 -16.67
CA LEU A 127 -8.69 -13.17 -16.11
C LEU A 127 -9.10 -12.80 -14.67
N VAL A 128 -10.41 -12.78 -14.39
CA VAL A 128 -10.95 -12.53 -13.04
C VAL A 128 -10.52 -13.64 -12.08
N ASP A 129 -10.63 -14.89 -12.48
CA ASP A 129 -10.27 -16.03 -11.64
C ASP A 129 -8.76 -16.08 -11.39
N ALA A 130 -7.94 -15.76 -12.41
CA ALA A 130 -6.50 -15.60 -12.24
C ALA A 130 -6.16 -14.47 -11.25
N CYS A 131 -6.86 -13.34 -11.35
CA CYS A 131 -6.69 -12.21 -10.42
C CYS A 131 -7.07 -12.59 -8.98
N ARG A 132 -8.19 -13.30 -8.79
CA ARG A 132 -8.65 -13.81 -7.48
C ARG A 132 -7.68 -14.82 -6.87
N ALA A 133 -7.07 -15.67 -7.68
CA ALA A 133 -6.08 -16.64 -7.20
C ALA A 133 -4.87 -15.93 -6.58
N ILE A 134 -4.38 -14.86 -7.21
CA ILE A 134 -3.26 -14.04 -6.71
C ILE A 134 -3.69 -13.25 -5.47
N GLU A 135 -4.92 -12.75 -5.45
CA GLU A 135 -5.47 -11.97 -4.35
C GLU A 135 -5.47 -12.72 -3.02
N GLY A 136 -5.87 -13.99 -3.04
CA GLY A 136 -5.98 -14.81 -1.83
C GLY A 136 -4.65 -14.98 -1.11
N SER A 137 -3.58 -15.27 -1.85
CA SER A 137 -2.23 -15.37 -1.29
C SER A 137 -1.67 -14.00 -0.90
N LEU A 138 -1.91 -12.96 -1.72
CA LEU A 138 -1.43 -11.61 -1.45
C LEU A 138 -1.99 -11.02 -0.15
N LEU A 139 -3.29 -11.17 0.10
CA LEU A 139 -3.91 -10.64 1.32
C LEU A 139 -3.35 -11.32 2.57
N ALA A 140 -3.13 -12.63 2.52
CA ALA A 140 -2.50 -13.36 3.61
C ALA A 140 -1.05 -12.86 3.86
N ASP A 141 -0.28 -12.64 2.80
CA ASP A 141 1.08 -12.11 2.89
C ASP A 141 1.10 -10.69 3.48
N LEU A 142 0.23 -9.80 2.99
CA LEU A 142 0.10 -8.43 3.49
C LEU A 142 -0.32 -8.40 4.96
N GLU A 143 -1.28 -9.23 5.35
CA GLU A 143 -1.73 -9.38 6.74
C GLU A 143 -0.61 -9.88 7.66
N SER A 144 0.21 -10.83 7.19
CA SER A 144 1.34 -11.33 7.97
C SER A 144 2.37 -10.22 8.27
N GLN A 145 2.62 -9.32 7.32
CA GLN A 145 3.62 -8.26 7.45
C GLN A 145 3.08 -6.95 8.06
N THR A 146 1.76 -6.83 8.18
CA THR A 146 1.08 -5.74 8.89
C THR A 146 0.83 -6.08 10.36
N ARG A 147 0.73 -7.35 10.76
CA ARG A 147 0.63 -7.70 12.19
C ARG A 147 1.85 -7.17 12.94
N ILE A 148 1.60 -6.32 13.93
CA ILE A 148 2.61 -5.90 14.89
C ILE A 148 3.01 -7.16 15.65
N VAL A 149 4.26 -7.61 15.49
CA VAL A 149 4.88 -8.54 16.44
C VAL A 149 5.04 -7.74 17.72
N SER A 150 4.12 -7.95 18.66
CA SER A 150 4.12 -7.40 20.02
C SER A 150 5.27 -7.96 20.83
#